data_AF-A0AAI8VDD0-F1
#
_entry.id   AF-A0AAI8VDD0-F1
#
_cell.length_a   1.000
_cell.length_b   1.000
_cell.length_c   1.000
_cell.angle_alpha   90.00
_cell.angle_beta   90.00
_cell.angle_gamma   90.00
#
_symmetry.space_group_name_H-M   'P 1'
#
loop_
_entity.id
_entity.type
_entity.pdbx_description
1 polymer ?
#
loop_
_entity_poly.entity_id
_entity_poly.type
_entity_poly.pdbx_seq_one_letter_code
_entity_poly.pdbx_strand_id
1 'polypeptide(L)'
;MAVDTSPFLHLSRPLAPAAFNFQGNIAPLSVNIQPQAVLSILDHAIRRDLPTSPSSSSRVIGALVGNRSEDGSEASVSSAFAIPHTENEDQVEVDVEYQKNMLSLHLRANPREALLGWYTTSHELNSFSALIQNFFASPETGTFPHPAVHLTVSTDPGADVRLKAYISAPVAVNAERAAESCLFIQVPHKVSYNDAERSALELIASAKDVDTRAAPISTDVEGLARSLESTADLLERTSEFVSAIIDEEREPNNALGQYLMGALSLAPKVDPSCIESDFNNHIQDVLMVSYLANSIRTQIDLSQRLATATLEEKDGQKDGDKGGDNKGDRGERGGRGGRGRGGRGGGRGGGNREPREPREPREPRENGE
;
A
#
# COMPACT_ATOMS: atom_id res chain seq x y z
N MET A 1 -1.81 21.49 0.47
CA MET A 1 -1.98 22.24 1.73
C MET A 1 -0.96 21.70 2.72
N ALA A 2 -0.01 22.53 3.12
CA ALA A 2 1.06 22.14 4.05
C ALA A 2 0.49 22.10 5.46
N VAL A 3 0.53 20.92 6.08
CA VAL A 3 0.23 20.72 7.50
C VAL A 3 1.32 21.40 8.33
N ASP A 4 0.91 22.12 9.38
CA ASP A 4 1.71 23.00 10.24
C ASP A 4 3.19 22.59 10.43
N THR A 5 4.09 23.30 9.77
CA THR A 5 5.53 23.24 10.04
C THR A 5 5.88 24.25 11.12
N SER A 6 5.90 23.83 12.38
CA SER A 6 6.56 24.63 13.43
C SER A 6 8.05 24.78 13.06
N PRO A 7 8.62 26.00 13.11
CA PRO A 7 10.01 26.25 12.74
C PRO A 7 10.93 25.62 13.78
N PHE A 8 11.78 24.67 13.35
CA PHE A 8 12.73 23.99 14.22
C PHE A 8 14.17 24.45 13.94
N LEU A 9 14.98 24.49 14.99
CA LEU A 9 16.38 24.87 14.91
C LEU A 9 17.19 23.68 14.38
N HIS A 10 17.74 23.83 13.18
CA HIS A 10 18.55 22.81 12.51
C HIS A 10 19.90 22.65 13.21
N LEU A 11 19.98 21.77 14.20
CA LEU A 11 21.25 21.37 14.80
C LEU A 11 21.90 20.31 13.90
N SER A 12 22.79 20.77 13.02
CA SER A 12 23.77 19.89 12.40
C SER A 12 24.69 19.32 13.48
N ARG A 13 25.00 18.03 13.36
CA ARG A 13 25.75 17.26 14.35
C ARG A 13 27.14 17.87 14.62
N PRO A 14 27.57 18.02 15.90
CA PRO A 14 28.99 18.00 16.23
C PRO A 14 29.49 16.56 16.16
N LEU A 15 30.53 16.32 15.36
CA LEU A 15 31.13 15.01 15.10
C LEU A 15 31.51 14.28 16.41
N ALA A 16 31.22 12.98 16.49
CA ALA A 16 32.06 12.06 17.25
C ALA A 16 33.39 11.92 16.49
N PRO A 17 34.56 11.75 17.16
CA PRO A 17 35.85 11.73 16.50
C PRO A 17 35.86 10.67 15.38
N ALA A 18 36.11 11.15 14.16
CA ALA A 18 36.04 10.35 12.95
C ALA A 18 37.04 9.20 12.98
N ALA A 19 36.56 7.97 12.76
CA ALA A 19 37.40 6.96 12.13
C ALA A 19 37.63 7.39 10.68
N PHE A 20 38.90 7.42 10.28
CA PHE A 20 39.36 7.88 8.97
C PHE A 20 38.52 7.32 7.80
N ASN A 21 38.17 8.20 6.86
CA ASN A 21 37.61 7.95 5.52
C ASN A 21 36.08 7.94 5.29
N PHE A 22 35.24 8.30 6.27
CA PHE A 22 33.85 8.67 5.96
C PHE A 22 33.69 10.19 6.02
N GLN A 23 33.56 10.84 4.85
CA GLN A 23 33.01 12.19 4.76
C GLN A 23 31.52 12.11 5.13
N GLY A 24 31.22 12.09 6.43
CA GLY A 24 29.85 12.15 6.93
C GLY A 24 29.24 13.49 6.55
N ASN A 25 28.26 13.47 5.66
CA ASN A 25 27.52 14.66 5.27
C ASN A 25 26.89 15.32 6.52
N ILE A 26 27.11 16.62 6.69
CA ILE A 26 26.64 17.45 7.82
C ILE A 26 25.19 17.90 7.59
N ALA A 27 24.57 17.46 6.49
CA ALA A 27 23.19 17.76 6.15
C ALA A 27 22.21 17.21 7.21
N PRO A 28 21.17 17.97 7.58
CA PRO A 28 20.11 17.47 8.44
C PRO A 28 19.46 16.27 7.76
N LEU A 29 19.34 15.15 8.49
CA LEU A 29 18.59 13.99 8.01
C LEU A 29 17.14 14.42 7.77
N SER A 30 16.53 13.99 6.67
CA SER A 30 15.10 14.13 6.42
C SER A 30 14.48 12.75 6.35
N VAL A 31 13.46 12.50 7.16
CA VAL A 31 12.79 11.19 7.22
C VAL A 31 11.53 11.24 6.37
N ASN A 32 11.51 10.46 5.32
CA ASN A 32 10.32 10.28 4.50
C ASN A 32 9.60 9.00 4.92
N ILE A 33 8.31 9.08 5.23
CA ILE A 33 7.53 7.97 5.78
C ILE A 33 6.45 7.59 4.78
N GLN A 34 6.44 6.33 4.35
CA GLN A 34 5.35 5.79 3.55
C GLN A 34 4.14 5.46 4.45
N PRO A 35 2.91 5.74 4.00
CA PRO A 35 1.69 5.44 4.76
C PRO A 35 1.55 3.97 5.12
N GLN A 36 2.05 3.06 4.27
CA GLN A 36 2.03 1.62 4.54
C GLN A 36 2.72 1.27 5.87
N ALA A 37 3.87 1.87 6.16
CA ALA A 37 4.59 1.65 7.42
C ALA A 37 3.75 2.13 8.61
N VAL A 38 3.08 3.28 8.51
CA VAL A 38 2.22 3.81 9.57
C VAL A 38 1.04 2.87 9.83
N LEU A 39 0.38 2.39 8.78
CA LEU A 39 -0.73 1.44 8.91
C LEU A 39 -0.28 0.11 9.54
N SER A 40 0.91 -0.40 9.19
CA SER A 40 1.50 -1.59 9.82
C SER A 40 1.74 -1.38 11.32
N ILE A 41 2.25 -0.21 11.70
CA ILE A 41 2.47 0.16 13.11
C ILE A 41 1.14 0.25 13.88
N LEU A 42 0.11 0.84 13.27
CA LEU A 42 -1.22 0.94 13.88
C LEU A 42 -1.91 -0.44 14.00
N ASP A 43 -1.79 -1.29 12.99
CA ASP A 43 -2.29 -2.68 13.06
C ASP A 43 -1.58 -3.45 14.19
N HIS A 44 -0.27 -3.31 14.31
CA HIS A 44 0.49 -3.89 15.41
C HIS A 44 0.05 -3.33 16.78
N ALA A 45 -0.23 -2.03 16.87
CA ALA A 45 -0.75 -1.41 18.10
C ALA A 45 -2.11 -1.97 18.53
N ILE A 46 -2.97 -2.35 17.59
CA ILE A 46 -4.29 -2.94 17.87
C ILE A 46 -4.18 -4.40 18.31
N ARG A 47 -3.21 -5.14 17.80
CA ARG A 47 -2.97 -6.56 18.14
C ARG A 47 -2.35 -6.77 19.51
N ARG A 48 -1.95 -5.71 20.22
CA ARG A 48 -1.36 -5.82 21.55
C ARG A 48 -2.35 -6.48 22.52
N ASP A 49 -1.84 -7.35 23.38
CA ASP A 49 -2.63 -7.84 24.50
C ASP A 49 -2.93 -6.66 25.45
N LEU A 50 -4.18 -6.57 25.90
CA LEU A 50 -4.59 -5.60 26.91
C LEU A 50 -3.74 -5.83 28.17
N PRO A 51 -3.13 -4.79 28.76
CA PRO A 51 -2.22 -4.95 29.88
C PRO A 51 -2.92 -5.64 31.06
N THR A 52 -2.49 -6.85 31.39
CA THR A 52 -3.00 -7.65 32.51
C THR A 52 -2.56 -7.08 33.87
N SER A 53 -1.55 -6.20 33.89
CA SER A 53 -1.00 -5.54 35.08
C SER A 53 -0.83 -4.03 34.85
N PRO A 54 -1.12 -3.17 35.85
CA PRO A 54 -0.92 -1.72 35.76
C PRO A 54 0.56 -1.30 35.64
N SER A 55 1.51 -2.22 35.81
CA SER A 55 2.96 -1.98 35.68
C SER A 55 3.55 -2.30 34.30
N SER A 56 2.81 -2.97 33.41
CA SER A 56 3.30 -3.25 32.06
C SER A 56 3.03 -2.06 31.14
N SER A 57 4.10 -1.44 30.66
CA SER A 57 4.04 -0.45 29.58
C SER A 57 3.35 -1.06 28.36
N SER A 58 2.25 -0.46 27.91
CA SER A 58 1.46 -0.93 26.76
C SER A 58 2.07 -0.49 25.42
N ARG A 59 3.34 -0.05 25.43
CA ARG A 59 4.02 0.43 24.22
C ARG A 59 4.43 -0.76 23.39
N VAL A 60 4.37 -0.56 22.09
CA VAL A 60 4.74 -1.55 21.10
C VAL A 60 6.08 -1.15 20.49
N ILE A 61 6.92 -2.12 20.16
CA ILE A 61 8.26 -1.90 19.60
C ILE A 61 8.41 -2.73 18.33
N GLY A 62 9.03 -2.16 17.31
CA GLY A 62 9.40 -2.90 16.11
C GLY A 62 10.49 -2.20 15.31
N ALA A 63 10.93 -2.85 14.24
CA ALA A 63 11.97 -2.33 13.35
C ALA A 63 11.37 -1.58 12.16
N LEU A 64 12.12 -0.58 11.71
CA LEU A 64 11.85 0.19 10.49
C LEU A 64 12.79 -0.26 9.38
N VAL A 65 12.21 -0.52 8.22
CA VAL A 65 12.91 -0.96 7.01
C VAL A 65 12.63 0.01 5.88
N GLY A 66 13.62 0.21 5.03
CA GLY A 66 13.45 1.00 3.82
C GLY A 66 14.78 1.40 3.21
N ASN A 67 14.79 2.49 2.47
CA ASN A 67 15.93 2.92 1.69
C ASN A 67 16.57 4.16 2.31
N ARG A 68 17.89 4.27 2.17
CA ARG A 68 18.64 5.50 2.43
C ARG A 68 19.18 6.03 1.12
N SER A 69 19.20 7.35 0.98
CA SER A 69 19.93 7.99 -0.11
C SER A 69 21.43 7.72 0.03
N GLU A 70 22.14 7.64 -1.09
CA GLU A 70 23.60 7.46 -1.14
C GLU A 70 24.33 8.58 -0.38
N ASP A 71 23.76 9.80 -0.39
CA ASP A 71 24.28 10.97 0.32
C ASP A 71 24.02 10.93 1.84
N GLY A 72 23.25 9.96 2.32
CA GLY A 72 22.90 9.78 3.74
C GLY A 72 22.00 10.85 4.35
N SER A 73 21.57 11.84 3.57
CA SER A 73 20.75 12.98 3.99
C SER A 73 19.25 12.67 4.06
N GLU A 74 18.77 11.66 3.32
CA GLU A 74 17.37 11.25 3.31
C GLU A 74 17.23 9.77 3.65
N ALA A 75 16.26 9.45 4.52
CA ALA A 75 15.87 8.08 4.83
C ALA A 75 14.39 7.91 4.52
N SER A 76 14.05 7.01 3.59
CA SER A 76 12.67 6.67 3.23
C SER A 76 12.26 5.36 3.89
N VAL A 77 11.39 5.44 4.88
CA VAL A 77 10.77 4.31 5.57
C VAL A 77 9.65 3.77 4.68
N SER A 78 9.82 2.54 4.19
CA SER A 78 8.84 1.86 3.35
C SER A 78 7.97 0.90 4.15
N SER A 79 8.59 0.10 5.01
CA SER A 79 7.94 -0.97 5.75
C SER A 79 8.37 -1.00 7.21
N ALA A 80 7.54 -1.66 8.02
CA ALA A 80 7.78 -1.82 9.45
C ALA A 80 7.26 -3.19 9.88
N PHE A 81 8.01 -3.87 10.75
CA PHE A 81 7.61 -5.15 11.32
C PHE A 81 7.76 -5.17 12.84
N ALA A 82 6.93 -5.97 13.49
CA ALA A 82 6.90 -6.15 14.95
C ALA A 82 8.13 -6.90 15.46
N ILE A 83 8.69 -6.50 16.60
CA ILE A 83 9.69 -7.31 17.29
C ILE A 83 9.16 -7.69 18.68
N PRO A 84 9.10 -8.99 19.01
CA PRO A 84 8.80 -9.43 20.37
C PRO A 84 9.79 -8.81 21.34
N HIS A 85 9.27 -8.17 22.38
CA HIS A 85 10.05 -7.57 23.44
C HIS A 85 9.42 -7.89 24.79
N THR A 86 10.24 -7.94 25.82
CA THR A 86 9.79 -8.04 27.20
C THR A 86 10.28 -6.82 27.96
N GLU A 87 9.35 -6.08 28.57
CA GLU A 87 9.63 -4.88 29.37
C GLU A 87 9.15 -5.13 30.79
N ASN A 88 10.10 -5.29 31.70
CA ASN A 88 9.90 -5.32 33.15
C ASN A 88 10.32 -3.96 33.74
N GLU A 89 10.01 -3.70 35.02
CA GLU A 89 10.33 -2.43 35.68
C GLU A 89 11.82 -2.06 35.65
N ASP A 90 12.71 -3.06 35.59
CA ASP A 90 14.17 -2.87 35.62
C ASP A 90 14.91 -3.32 34.34
N GLN A 91 14.22 -3.99 33.40
CA GLN A 91 14.89 -4.62 32.25
C GLN A 91 14.04 -4.60 30.99
N VAL A 92 14.68 -4.30 29.85
CA VAL A 92 14.10 -4.45 28.52
C VAL A 92 14.95 -5.39 27.70
N GLU A 93 14.35 -6.48 27.23
CA GLU A 93 14.97 -7.43 26.32
C GLU A 93 14.23 -7.44 24.98
N VAL A 94 15.01 -7.36 23.89
CA VAL A 94 14.52 -7.41 22.51
C VAL A 94 15.06 -8.67 21.86
N ASP A 95 14.21 -9.44 21.18
CA ASP A 95 14.63 -10.67 20.49
C ASP A 95 15.44 -10.35 19.22
N VAL A 96 16.76 -10.46 19.36
CA VAL A 96 17.73 -10.18 18.29
C VAL A 96 17.67 -11.23 17.17
N GLU A 97 17.43 -12.49 17.53
CA GLU A 97 17.42 -13.59 16.57
C GLU A 97 16.19 -13.49 15.68
N TYR A 98 15.03 -13.18 16.27
CA TYR A 98 13.82 -12.86 15.53
C TYR A 98 14.03 -11.69 14.57
N GLN A 99 14.64 -10.59 15.05
CA GLN A 99 14.93 -9.43 14.19
C GLN A 99 15.80 -9.81 12.99
N LYS A 100 16.91 -10.55 13.20
CA LYS A 100 17.83 -10.96 12.12
C LYS A 100 17.13 -11.87 11.11
N ASN A 101 16.36 -12.85 11.59
CA ASN A 101 15.61 -13.76 10.73
C ASN A 101 14.55 -13.01 9.93
N MET A 102 13.76 -12.13 10.56
CA MET A 102 12.72 -11.35 9.90
C MET A 102 13.29 -10.36 8.89
N LEU A 103 14.38 -9.67 9.24
CA LEU A 103 15.08 -8.77 8.31
C LEU A 103 15.58 -9.56 7.09
N SER A 104 16.15 -10.76 7.29
CA SER A 104 16.59 -11.60 6.17
C SER A 104 15.44 -12.00 5.23
N LEU A 105 14.24 -12.21 5.75
CA LEU A 105 13.04 -12.51 4.95
C LEU A 105 12.58 -11.28 4.17
N HIS A 106 12.58 -10.09 4.79
CA HIS A 106 12.29 -8.84 4.10
C HIS A 106 13.27 -8.56 2.96
N LEU A 107 14.58 -8.75 3.20
CA LEU A 107 15.61 -8.55 2.20
C LEU A 107 15.55 -9.56 1.04
N ARG A 108 14.96 -10.75 1.25
CA ARG A 108 14.69 -11.70 0.15
C ARG A 108 13.61 -11.21 -0.80
N ALA A 109 12.61 -10.49 -0.29
CA ALA A 109 11.58 -9.90 -1.13
C ALA A 109 12.08 -8.60 -1.77
N ASN A 110 12.73 -7.74 -0.98
CA ASN A 110 13.22 -6.42 -1.37
C ASN A 110 14.72 -6.26 -1.00
N PRO A 111 15.65 -6.63 -1.90
CA PRO A 111 17.08 -6.61 -1.59
C PRO A 111 17.68 -5.19 -1.55
N ARG A 112 16.94 -4.17 -2.00
CA ARG A 112 17.36 -2.76 -1.97
C ARG A 112 17.11 -2.10 -0.62
N GLU A 113 16.28 -2.69 0.22
CA GLU A 113 15.96 -2.14 1.53
C GLU A 113 17.09 -2.44 2.52
N ALA A 114 17.12 -1.69 3.62
CA ALA A 114 18.03 -1.86 4.73
C ALA A 114 17.30 -1.53 6.04
N LEU A 115 17.87 -1.96 7.16
CA LEU A 115 17.40 -1.55 8.48
C LEU A 115 17.65 -0.05 8.68
N LEU A 116 16.60 0.72 8.96
CA LEU A 116 16.66 2.17 9.16
C LEU A 116 16.66 2.56 10.63
N GLY A 117 16.07 1.74 11.49
CA GLY A 117 15.97 1.96 12.92
C GLY A 117 14.78 1.23 13.50
N TRP A 118 14.06 1.89 14.41
CA TRP A 118 12.96 1.29 15.16
C TRP A 118 11.83 2.27 15.41
N TYR A 119 10.64 1.75 15.72
CA TYR A 119 9.49 2.55 16.07
C TYR A 119 8.91 2.14 17.42
N THR A 120 8.18 3.08 18.01
CA THR A 120 7.33 2.82 19.16
C THR A 120 6.02 3.60 19.10
N THR A 121 5.03 3.13 19.85
CA THR A 121 3.72 3.76 19.94
C THR A 121 3.59 4.73 21.12
N SER A 122 4.59 4.80 22.00
CA SER A 122 4.63 5.77 23.09
C SER A 122 5.40 7.03 22.67
N HIS A 123 4.87 8.20 23.02
CA HIS A 123 5.60 9.47 22.85
C HIS A 123 6.56 9.78 24.00
N GLU A 124 6.45 9.08 25.13
CA GLU A 124 7.32 9.27 26.28
C GLU A 124 8.67 8.57 26.06
N LEU A 125 9.74 9.37 26.13
CA LEU A 125 11.10 8.88 26.01
C LEU A 125 11.63 8.54 27.41
N ASN A 126 11.79 7.23 27.66
CA ASN A 126 12.32 6.72 28.93
C ASN A 126 13.80 6.33 28.79
N SER A 127 14.47 6.06 29.92
CA SER A 127 15.85 5.55 29.92
C SER A 127 16.00 4.25 29.10
N PHE A 128 14.98 3.39 29.10
CA PHE A 128 14.95 2.19 28.27
C PHE A 128 14.98 2.48 26.77
N SER A 129 14.39 3.60 26.32
CA SER A 129 14.45 4.01 24.92
C SER A 129 15.88 4.30 24.49
N ALA A 130 16.74 4.81 25.39
CA ALA A 130 18.15 5.03 25.11
C ALA A 130 18.93 3.73 24.91
N LEU A 131 18.63 2.70 25.72
CA LEU A 131 19.22 1.36 25.59
C LEU A 131 18.83 0.71 24.25
N ILE A 132 17.54 0.75 23.90
CA ILE A 132 17.04 0.21 22.62
C ILE A 132 17.70 0.94 21.45
N GLN A 133 17.77 2.27 21.52
CA GLN A 133 18.39 3.09 20.49
C GLN A 133 19.88 2.74 20.29
N ASN A 134 20.62 2.53 21.37
CA ASN A 134 22.03 2.11 21.29
C ASN A 134 22.18 0.69 20.73
N PHE A 135 21.23 -0.20 21.03
CA PHE A 135 21.16 -1.52 20.41
C PHE A 135 20.97 -1.45 18.89
N PHE A 136 20.01 -0.65 18.39
CA PHE A 136 19.80 -0.43 16.95
C PHE A 136 20.90 0.40 16.29
N ALA A 137 21.68 1.16 17.05
CA ALA A 137 22.86 1.87 16.56
C ALA A 137 24.15 1.02 16.59
N SER A 138 24.10 -0.18 17.18
CA SER A 138 25.27 -1.05 17.34
C SER A 138 25.84 -1.52 15.99
N PRO A 139 27.16 -1.68 15.85
CA PRO A 139 27.77 -2.15 14.60
C PRO A 139 27.41 -3.59 14.20
N GLU A 140 27.02 -4.43 15.15
CA GLU A 140 26.80 -5.87 14.92
C GLU A 140 25.37 -6.20 14.45
N THR A 141 24.38 -5.43 14.91
CA THR A 141 22.96 -5.71 14.69
C THR A 141 22.20 -4.53 14.09
N GLY A 142 22.84 -3.36 14.03
CA GLY A 142 22.20 -2.09 13.80
C GLY A 142 22.46 -1.45 12.45
N THR A 143 22.28 -0.14 12.39
CA THR A 143 22.28 0.67 11.17
C THR A 143 23.63 1.30 10.84
N PHE A 144 24.71 0.85 11.50
CA PHE A 144 26.06 1.39 11.31
C PHE A 144 26.50 1.29 9.84
N PRO A 145 27.08 2.35 9.24
CA PRO A 145 27.60 3.59 9.83
C PRO A 145 26.59 4.74 10.00
N HIS A 146 25.33 4.54 9.61
CA HIS A 146 24.30 5.59 9.62
C HIS A 146 23.52 5.63 10.94
N PRO A 147 23.03 6.80 11.38
CA PRO A 147 22.28 6.91 12.63
C PRO A 147 20.93 6.19 12.56
N ALA A 148 20.60 5.42 13.59
CA ALA A 148 19.30 4.75 13.71
C ALA A 148 18.18 5.78 13.91
N VAL A 149 17.12 5.65 13.13
CA VAL A 149 15.93 6.50 13.23
C VAL A 149 14.96 5.90 14.25
N HIS A 150 14.52 6.71 15.21
CA HIS A 150 13.47 6.36 16.16
C HIS A 150 12.18 7.08 15.79
N LEU A 151 11.13 6.33 15.43
CA LEU A 151 9.82 6.88 15.08
C LEU A 151 8.82 6.64 16.22
N THR A 152 8.17 7.71 16.70
CA THR A 152 7.03 7.60 17.62
C THR A 152 5.73 7.89 16.88
N VAL A 153 4.73 7.02 17.06
CA VAL A 153 3.42 7.10 16.41
C VAL A 153 2.32 7.15 17.48
N SER A 154 1.47 8.18 17.47
CA SER A 154 0.30 8.22 18.36
C SER A 154 -0.70 7.12 17.99
N THR A 155 -1.26 6.49 19.02
CA THR A 155 -2.27 5.42 18.89
C THR A 155 -3.60 5.78 19.56
N ASP A 156 -3.81 7.06 19.89
CA ASP A 156 -5.02 7.53 20.56
C ASP A 156 -6.25 7.38 19.63
N PRO A 157 -7.26 6.56 20.01
CA PRO A 157 -8.42 6.35 19.16
C PRO A 157 -9.21 7.65 18.93
N GLY A 158 -9.46 7.98 17.67
CA GLY A 158 -10.25 9.16 17.28
C GLY A 158 -9.47 10.48 17.23
N ALA A 159 -8.18 10.47 17.59
CA ALA A 159 -7.29 11.61 17.38
C ALA A 159 -6.51 11.46 16.06
N ASP A 160 -6.00 12.57 15.54
CA ASP A 160 -5.11 12.57 14.39
C ASP A 160 -3.80 11.85 14.70
N VAL A 161 -3.29 11.08 13.73
CA VAL A 161 -2.04 10.35 13.86
C VAL A 161 -0.86 11.33 13.91
N ARG A 162 -0.28 11.48 15.10
CA ARG A 162 0.92 12.31 15.30
C ARG A 162 2.17 11.46 15.16
N LEU A 163 3.06 11.90 14.28
CA LEU A 163 4.37 11.29 14.06
C LEU A 163 5.46 12.20 14.62
N LYS A 164 6.48 11.62 15.24
CA LYS A 164 7.73 12.31 15.55
C LYS A 164 8.89 11.40 15.26
N ALA A 165 9.88 11.89 14.51
CA ALA A 165 11.11 11.18 14.22
C ALA A 165 12.26 11.77 15.04
N TYR A 166 13.10 10.89 15.58
CA TYR A 166 14.26 11.25 16.38
C TYR A 166 15.51 10.52 15.89
N ILE A 167 16.66 11.11 16.13
CA ILE A 167 17.97 10.48 16.03
C ILE A 167 18.68 10.55 17.38
N SER A 168 19.59 9.62 17.63
CA SER A 168 20.44 9.66 18.82
C SER A 168 21.74 10.41 18.58
N ALA A 169 22.09 11.27 19.53
CA ALA A 169 23.45 11.72 19.74
C ALA A 169 23.99 11.14 21.05
N PRO A 170 25.20 10.54 21.07
CA PRO A 170 25.80 10.10 22.32
C PRO A 170 26.11 11.33 23.18
N VAL A 171 25.61 11.34 24.42
CA VAL A 171 25.86 12.42 25.37
C VAL A 171 26.47 11.82 26.62
N ALA A 172 27.81 11.79 26.64
CA ALA A 172 28.58 11.50 27.84
C ALA A 172 29.98 12.10 27.77
N VAL A 173 30.50 12.44 28.96
CA VAL A 173 31.88 12.90 29.16
C VAL A 173 32.86 11.70 29.25
N ASN A 174 32.36 10.51 29.61
CA ASN A 174 33.13 9.27 29.76
C ASN A 174 32.61 8.18 28.78
N ALA A 175 33.53 7.41 28.19
CA ALA A 175 33.21 6.42 27.14
C ALA A 175 32.27 5.29 27.60
N GLU A 176 32.33 4.87 28.87
CA GLU A 176 31.47 3.80 29.41
C GLU A 176 30.02 4.26 29.60
N ARG A 177 29.80 5.47 30.14
CA ARG A 177 28.45 6.05 30.27
C ARG A 177 27.84 6.50 28.93
N ALA A 178 28.67 6.69 27.89
CA ALA A 178 28.19 6.99 26.55
C ALA A 178 27.34 5.85 25.96
N ALA A 179 27.60 4.62 26.38
CA ALA A 179 26.85 3.44 25.94
C ALA A 179 25.48 3.30 26.61
N GLU A 180 25.23 4.02 27.72
CA GLU A 180 23.99 3.93 28.51
C GLU A 180 23.10 5.17 28.35
N SER A 181 23.65 6.30 27.88
CA SER A 181 22.95 7.58 27.77
C SER A 181 23.07 8.17 26.37
N CYS A 182 21.93 8.36 25.71
CA CYS A 182 21.84 9.08 24.45
C CYS A 182 20.77 10.18 24.51
N LEU A 183 21.02 11.29 23.81
CA LEU A 183 20.06 12.37 23.65
C LEU A 183 19.31 12.17 22.34
N PHE A 184 17.98 12.26 22.42
CA PHE A 184 17.11 12.24 21.26
C PHE A 184 16.98 13.65 20.68
N ILE A 185 17.39 13.80 19.43
CA ILE A 185 17.25 15.03 18.65
C ILE A 185 16.13 14.81 17.64
N GLN A 186 15.12 15.66 17.64
CA GLN A 186 14.01 15.56 16.70
C GLN A 186 14.47 15.94 15.28
N VAL A 187 14.01 15.19 14.30
CA VAL A 187 14.39 15.31 12.88
C VAL A 187 13.15 15.65 12.05
N PRO A 188 13.27 16.49 11.01
CA PRO A 188 12.16 16.75 10.11
C PRO A 188 11.69 15.46 9.45
N HIS A 189 10.37 15.27 9.42
CA HIS A 189 9.75 14.14 8.77
C HIS A 189 8.62 14.61 7.85
N LYS A 190 8.45 13.90 6.73
CA LYS A 190 7.36 14.10 5.77
C LYS A 190 6.70 12.76 5.50
N VAL A 191 5.38 12.76 5.35
CA VAL A 191 4.65 11.59 4.85
C VAL A 191 4.53 11.74 3.35
N SER A 192 5.22 10.90 2.58
CA SER A 192 5.09 10.89 1.11
C SER A 192 4.27 9.70 0.67
N TYR A 193 3.39 9.96 -0.29
CA TYR A 193 2.57 8.95 -0.94
C TYR A 193 3.20 8.61 -2.30
N ASN A 194 3.25 7.33 -2.65
CA ASN A 194 3.42 6.94 -4.05
C ASN A 194 2.09 7.09 -4.82
N ASP A 195 2.11 7.26 -6.14
CA ASP A 195 0.87 7.46 -6.93
C ASP A 195 -0.10 6.27 -6.79
N ALA A 196 0.45 5.05 -6.77
CA ALA A 196 -0.35 3.84 -6.54
C ALA A 196 -0.96 3.80 -5.13
N GLU A 197 -0.21 4.22 -4.12
CA GLU A 197 -0.70 4.29 -2.73
C GLU A 197 -1.76 5.38 -2.58
N ARG A 198 -1.59 6.53 -3.24
CA ARG A 198 -2.54 7.63 -3.21
C ARG A 198 -3.92 7.16 -3.70
N SER A 199 -3.98 6.49 -4.85
CA SER A 199 -5.24 5.96 -5.39
C SER A 199 -5.88 4.92 -4.47
N ALA A 200 -5.08 4.05 -3.84
CA ALA A 200 -5.58 3.06 -2.89
C ALA A 200 -6.11 3.71 -1.59
N LEU A 201 -5.38 4.69 -1.06
CA LEU A 201 -5.77 5.43 0.15
C LEU A 201 -7.01 6.28 -0.08
N GLU A 202 -7.16 6.87 -1.26
CA GLU A 202 -8.38 7.61 -1.64
C GLU A 202 -9.60 6.69 -1.66
N LEU A 203 -9.45 5.48 -2.22
CA LEU A 203 -10.52 4.48 -2.19
C LEU A 203 -10.86 4.03 -0.76
N ILE A 204 -9.84 3.77 0.07
CA ILE A 204 -10.05 3.42 1.48
C ILE A 204 -10.72 4.57 2.25
N ALA A 205 -10.33 5.81 1.97
CA ALA A 205 -10.92 7.01 2.57
C ALA A 205 -12.39 7.17 2.17
N SER A 206 -12.77 6.84 0.93
CA SER A 206 -14.17 6.88 0.49
C SER A 206 -15.08 5.93 1.27
N ALA A 207 -14.52 4.85 1.85
CA ALA A 207 -15.27 3.91 2.68
C ALA A 207 -15.47 4.39 4.13
N LYS A 208 -14.80 5.49 4.54
CA LYS A 208 -14.85 6.01 5.92
C LYS A 208 -16.25 6.45 6.33
N ASP A 209 -16.97 7.11 5.42
CA ASP A 209 -18.26 7.73 5.69
C ASP A 209 -19.45 6.81 5.36
N VAL A 210 -19.17 5.59 4.89
CA VAL A 210 -20.18 4.59 4.53
C VAL A 210 -20.40 3.63 5.70
N ASP A 211 -21.65 3.44 6.13
CA ASP A 211 -22.01 2.56 7.27
C ASP A 211 -21.53 1.11 7.09
N THR A 212 -21.49 0.61 5.85
CA THR A 212 -21.02 -0.75 5.53
C THR A 212 -19.50 -0.88 5.50
N ARG A 213 -18.74 0.24 5.61
CA ARG A 213 -17.28 0.32 5.52
C ARG A 213 -16.67 -0.42 4.32
N ALA A 214 -17.44 -0.52 3.25
CA ALA A 214 -17.03 -1.18 2.01
C ALA A 214 -17.22 -0.19 0.86
N ALA A 215 -16.17 0.02 0.08
CA ALA A 215 -16.22 0.78 -1.16
C ALA A 215 -16.10 -0.19 -2.35
N PRO A 216 -17.00 -0.12 -3.35
CA PRO A 216 -16.79 -0.82 -4.61
C PRO A 216 -15.56 -0.23 -5.32
N ILE A 217 -14.81 -1.09 -6.00
CA ILE A 217 -13.73 -0.62 -6.89
C ILE A 217 -14.41 0.17 -8.01
N SER A 218 -14.09 1.46 -8.13
CA SER A 218 -14.65 2.33 -9.16
C SER A 218 -14.26 1.83 -10.54
N THR A 219 -15.17 1.95 -11.49
CA THR A 219 -14.84 1.69 -12.90
C THR A 219 -13.91 2.77 -13.43
N ASP A 220 -13.13 2.47 -14.47
CA ASP A 220 -12.19 3.43 -15.08
C ASP A 220 -12.91 4.71 -15.53
N VAL A 221 -14.17 4.60 -15.98
CA VAL A 221 -15.01 5.74 -16.40
C VAL A 221 -15.37 6.63 -15.22
N GLU A 222 -15.74 6.06 -14.07
CA GLU A 222 -16.02 6.82 -12.86
C GLU A 222 -14.75 7.47 -12.30
N GLY A 223 -13.60 6.79 -12.38
CA GLY A 223 -12.30 7.34 -12.04
C GLY A 223 -11.94 8.56 -12.90
N LEU A 224 -12.20 8.49 -14.21
CA LEU A 224 -12.02 9.62 -15.13
C LEU A 224 -12.97 10.77 -14.82
N ALA A 225 -14.24 10.49 -14.49
CA ALA A 225 -15.20 11.52 -14.13
C ALA A 225 -14.76 12.30 -12.87
N ARG A 226 -14.31 11.59 -11.83
CA ARG A 226 -13.79 12.22 -10.59
C ARG A 226 -12.52 13.02 -10.83
N SER A 227 -11.61 12.53 -11.68
CA SER A 227 -10.38 13.27 -11.99
C SER A 227 -10.67 14.53 -12.81
N LEU A 228 -11.66 14.51 -13.71
CA LEU A 228 -12.14 15.69 -14.42
C LEU A 228 -12.76 16.72 -13.44
N GLU A 229 -13.60 16.28 -12.50
CA GLU A 229 -14.20 17.15 -11.49
C GLU A 229 -13.13 17.76 -10.56
N SER A 230 -12.17 16.96 -10.11
CA SER A 230 -11.02 17.42 -9.32
C SER A 230 -10.15 18.42 -10.10
N THR A 231 -9.94 18.19 -11.39
CA THR A 231 -9.20 19.12 -12.25
C THR A 231 -9.96 20.43 -12.45
N ALA A 232 -11.29 20.37 -12.59
CA ALA A 232 -12.13 21.55 -12.68
C ALA A 232 -12.08 22.38 -11.38
N ASP A 233 -12.17 21.75 -10.20
CA ASP A 233 -12.02 22.42 -8.90
C ASP A 233 -10.64 23.08 -8.75
N LEU A 234 -9.56 22.40 -9.16
CA LEU A 234 -8.21 22.98 -9.12
C LEU A 234 -8.07 24.20 -10.04
N LEU A 235 -8.70 24.17 -11.22
CA LEU A 235 -8.73 25.31 -12.14
C LEU A 235 -9.56 26.46 -11.58
N GLU A 236 -10.72 26.17 -10.98
CA GLU A 236 -11.57 27.16 -10.33
C GLU A 236 -10.83 27.86 -9.18
N ARG A 237 -10.20 27.09 -8.28
CA ARG A 237 -9.38 27.64 -7.19
C ARG A 237 -8.21 28.48 -7.67
N THR A 238 -7.59 28.09 -8.79
CA THR A 238 -6.51 28.88 -9.41
C THR A 238 -7.07 30.17 -10.01
N SER A 239 -8.24 30.12 -10.65
CA SER A 239 -8.93 31.28 -11.19
C SER A 239 -9.33 32.25 -10.08
N GLU A 240 -9.95 31.76 -9.00
CA GLU A 240 -10.32 32.56 -7.82
C GLU A 240 -9.09 33.25 -7.21
N PHE A 241 -7.98 32.51 -7.09
CA PHE A 241 -6.73 33.07 -6.56
C PHE A 241 -6.19 34.22 -7.44
N VAL A 242 -6.27 34.08 -8.77
CA VAL A 242 -5.85 35.14 -9.70
C VAL A 242 -6.82 36.32 -9.66
N SER A 243 -8.14 36.08 -9.61
CA SER A 243 -9.16 37.12 -9.46
C SER A 243 -8.95 37.94 -8.20
N ALA A 244 -8.71 37.30 -7.05
CA ALA A 244 -8.46 37.99 -5.79
C ALA A 244 -7.20 38.88 -5.81
N ILE A 245 -6.20 38.56 -6.64
CA ILE A 245 -5.02 39.42 -6.85
C ILE A 245 -5.38 40.61 -7.75
N ILE A 246 -6.20 40.40 -8.78
CA ILE A 246 -6.66 41.47 -9.69
C ILE A 246 -7.54 42.47 -8.94
N ASP A 247 -8.36 41.98 -8.00
CA ASP A 247 -9.23 42.79 -7.14
C ASP A 247 -8.47 43.46 -5.96
N GLU A 248 -7.14 43.32 -5.93
CA GLU A 248 -6.23 43.88 -4.90
C GLU A 248 -6.48 43.38 -3.47
N GLU A 249 -7.18 42.25 -3.29
CA GLU A 249 -7.46 41.66 -1.98
C GLU A 249 -6.26 40.90 -1.39
N ARG A 250 -5.32 40.45 -2.23
CA ARG A 250 -4.17 39.62 -1.82
C ARG A 250 -2.87 40.07 -2.48
N GLU A 251 -1.76 39.99 -1.75
CA GLU A 251 -0.43 40.35 -2.27
C GLU A 251 0.00 39.44 -3.43
N PRO A 252 0.51 40.01 -4.54
CA PRO A 252 0.95 39.26 -5.70
C PRO A 252 2.25 38.50 -5.42
N ASN A 253 2.31 37.23 -5.85
CA ASN A 253 3.54 36.45 -5.86
C ASN A 253 4.05 36.25 -7.29
N ASN A 254 5.13 36.96 -7.64
CA ASN A 254 5.71 36.94 -8.98
C ASN A 254 6.20 35.55 -9.41
N ALA A 255 6.72 34.73 -8.50
CA ALA A 255 7.20 33.38 -8.83
C ALA A 255 6.04 32.47 -9.25
N LEU A 256 4.90 32.57 -8.57
CA LEU A 256 3.70 31.81 -8.91
C LEU A 256 3.09 32.30 -10.23
N GLY A 257 3.07 33.62 -10.48
CA GLY A 257 2.62 34.18 -11.75
C GLY A 257 3.43 33.68 -12.95
N GLN A 258 4.76 33.63 -12.82
CA GLN A 258 5.64 33.06 -13.85
C GLN A 258 5.38 31.57 -14.08
N TYR A 259 5.18 30.80 -13.00
CA TYR A 259 4.85 29.38 -13.10
C TYR A 259 3.52 29.14 -13.83
N LEU A 260 2.47 29.89 -13.50
CA LEU A 260 1.17 29.80 -14.15
C LEU A 260 1.25 30.18 -15.64
N MET A 261 1.99 31.23 -15.98
CA MET A 261 2.21 31.63 -17.37
C MET A 261 2.96 30.56 -18.16
N GLY A 262 3.95 29.92 -17.55
CA GLY A 262 4.64 28.75 -18.11
C GLY A 262 3.69 27.58 -18.33
N ALA A 263 2.86 27.23 -17.34
CA ALA A 263 1.89 26.14 -17.43
C ALA A 263 0.86 26.36 -18.55
N LEU A 264 0.31 27.58 -18.67
CA LEU A 264 -0.63 27.92 -19.74
C LEU A 264 0.02 27.91 -21.13
N SER A 265 1.32 28.22 -21.21
CA SER A 265 2.07 28.17 -22.47
C SER A 265 2.30 26.74 -22.99
N LEU A 266 2.24 25.74 -22.11
CA LEU A 266 2.35 24.31 -22.45
C LEU A 266 1.04 23.72 -22.96
N ALA A 267 -0.07 24.46 -22.91
CA ALA A 267 -1.34 24.00 -23.45
C ALA A 267 -1.19 23.69 -24.95
N PRO A 268 -1.57 22.48 -25.41
CA PRO A 268 -1.40 22.06 -26.79
C PRO A 268 -2.23 22.97 -27.71
N LYS A 269 -1.55 23.72 -28.57
CA LYS A 269 -2.17 24.55 -29.61
C LYS A 269 -2.45 23.70 -30.84
N VAL A 270 -3.35 22.73 -30.72
CA VAL A 270 -3.77 21.89 -31.84
C VAL A 270 -5.06 22.46 -32.43
N ASP A 271 -5.16 22.45 -33.76
CA ASP A 271 -6.37 22.87 -34.45
C ASP A 271 -7.53 21.94 -34.05
N PRO A 272 -8.70 22.46 -33.65
CA PRO A 272 -9.86 21.65 -33.26
C PRO A 272 -10.27 20.63 -34.34
N SER A 273 -10.08 20.97 -35.62
CA SER A 273 -10.43 20.08 -36.74
C SER A 273 -9.54 18.84 -36.82
N CYS A 274 -8.25 18.97 -36.50
CA CYS A 274 -7.32 17.84 -36.47
C CYS A 274 -7.64 16.90 -35.29
N ILE A 275 -7.95 17.46 -34.11
CA ILE A 275 -8.34 16.66 -32.94
C ILE A 275 -9.61 15.85 -33.24
N GLU A 276 -10.62 16.47 -33.86
CA GLU A 276 -11.86 15.79 -34.19
C GLU A 276 -11.64 14.63 -35.17
N SER A 277 -10.80 14.84 -36.19
CA SER A 277 -10.41 13.78 -37.13
C SER A 277 -9.71 12.61 -36.42
N ASP A 278 -8.70 12.91 -35.60
CA ASP A 278 -7.92 11.87 -34.90
C ASP A 278 -8.77 11.12 -33.87
N PHE A 279 -9.66 11.82 -33.16
CA PHE A 279 -10.58 11.22 -32.19
C PHE A 279 -11.61 10.32 -32.88
N ASN A 280 -12.16 10.75 -34.02
CA ASN A 280 -13.09 9.95 -34.81
C ASN A 280 -12.42 8.68 -35.37
N ASN A 281 -11.18 8.78 -35.87
CA ASN A 281 -10.42 7.62 -36.33
C ASN A 281 -10.16 6.63 -35.18
N HIS A 282 -9.75 7.15 -34.01
CA HIS A 282 -9.55 6.31 -32.84
C HIS A 282 -10.83 5.62 -32.37
N ILE A 283 -11.96 6.34 -32.34
CA ILE A 283 -13.27 5.76 -32.00
C ILE A 283 -13.66 4.65 -32.98
N GLN A 284 -13.45 4.86 -34.29
CA GLN A 284 -13.74 3.85 -35.30
C GLN A 284 -12.93 2.57 -35.08
N ASP A 285 -11.65 2.68 -34.78
CA ASP A 285 -10.78 1.54 -34.49
C ASP A 285 -11.23 0.78 -33.23
N VAL A 286 -11.53 1.51 -32.14
CA VAL A 286 -12.00 0.92 -30.89
C VAL A 286 -13.36 0.22 -31.09
N LEU A 287 -14.28 0.83 -31.83
CA LEU A 287 -15.57 0.23 -32.15
C LEU A 287 -15.42 -1.04 -32.99
N MET A 288 -14.50 -1.05 -33.97
CA MET A 288 -14.22 -2.24 -34.78
C MET A 288 -13.70 -3.39 -33.91
N VAL A 289 -12.75 -3.12 -33.01
CA VAL A 289 -12.22 -4.14 -32.08
C VAL A 289 -13.31 -4.64 -31.13
N SER A 290 -14.11 -3.74 -30.56
CA SER A 290 -15.22 -4.12 -29.68
C SER A 290 -16.27 -4.96 -30.41
N TYR A 291 -16.59 -4.63 -31.66
CA TYR A 291 -17.54 -5.38 -32.47
C TYR A 291 -17.04 -6.79 -32.77
N LEU A 292 -15.76 -6.93 -33.13
CA LEU A 292 -15.13 -8.23 -33.37
C LEU A 292 -15.12 -9.09 -32.09
N ALA A 293 -14.75 -8.51 -30.95
CA ALA A 293 -14.74 -9.20 -29.66
C ALA A 293 -16.14 -9.69 -29.26
N ASN A 294 -17.17 -8.87 -29.46
CA ASN A 294 -18.55 -9.26 -29.21
C ASN A 294 -19.02 -10.35 -30.18
N SER A 295 -18.67 -10.26 -31.47
CA SER A 295 -18.95 -11.32 -32.44
C SER A 295 -18.33 -12.66 -32.03
N ILE A 296 -17.06 -12.67 -31.64
CA ILE A 296 -16.37 -13.87 -31.15
C ILE A 296 -17.07 -14.41 -29.90
N ARG A 297 -17.43 -13.54 -28.94
CA ARG A 297 -18.18 -13.96 -27.73
C ARG A 297 -19.52 -14.60 -28.08
N THR A 298 -20.29 -14.01 -29.01
CA THR A 298 -21.56 -14.59 -29.45
C THR A 298 -21.39 -15.91 -30.19
N GLN A 299 -20.35 -16.05 -31.02
CA GLN A 299 -20.04 -17.31 -31.69
C GLN A 299 -19.61 -18.39 -30.70
N ILE A 300 -18.85 -18.04 -29.65
CA ILE A 300 -18.49 -18.97 -28.58
C ILE A 300 -19.75 -19.42 -27.83
N ASP A 301 -20.61 -18.50 -27.38
CA ASP A 301 -21.86 -18.85 -26.67
C ASP A 301 -22.77 -19.73 -27.55
N LEU A 302 -22.90 -19.40 -28.83
CA LEU A 302 -23.69 -20.18 -29.78
C LEU A 302 -23.08 -21.57 -30.02
N SER A 303 -21.75 -21.68 -30.14
CA SER A 303 -21.06 -22.96 -30.29
C SER A 303 -21.22 -23.85 -29.05
N GLN A 304 -21.16 -23.26 -27.85
CA GLN A 304 -21.38 -23.97 -26.59
C GLN A 304 -22.82 -24.48 -26.50
N ARG A 305 -23.81 -23.65 -26.84
CA ARG A 305 -25.22 -24.04 -26.87
C ARG A 305 -25.52 -25.13 -27.90
N LEU A 306 -24.91 -25.08 -29.08
CA LEU A 306 -25.05 -26.13 -30.10
C LEU A 306 -24.39 -27.44 -29.65
N ALA A 307 -23.21 -27.37 -29.04
CA ALA A 307 -22.54 -28.53 -28.47
C ALA A 307 -23.37 -29.18 -27.36
N THR A 308 -24.09 -28.41 -26.54
CA THR A 308 -25.01 -28.95 -25.53
C THR A 308 -26.33 -29.46 -26.14
N ALA A 309 -26.89 -28.79 -27.15
CA ALA A 309 -28.13 -29.22 -27.79
C ALA A 309 -27.98 -30.55 -28.56
N THR A 310 -26.82 -30.78 -29.19
CA THR A 310 -26.51 -32.06 -29.85
C THR A 310 -26.32 -33.22 -28.86
N LEU A 311 -26.08 -32.94 -27.58
CA LEU A 311 -26.11 -33.93 -26.51
C LEU A 311 -27.56 -34.24 -26.08
N GLU A 312 -28.44 -33.25 -26.05
CA GLU A 312 -29.87 -33.44 -25.73
C GLU A 312 -30.61 -34.25 -26.81
N GLU A 313 -30.28 -34.09 -28.09
CA GLU A 313 -30.86 -34.92 -29.18
C GLU A 313 -30.43 -36.40 -29.10
N LYS A 314 -29.27 -36.72 -28.51
CA LYS A 314 -28.82 -38.10 -28.32
C LYS A 314 -29.52 -38.84 -27.18
N ASP A 315 -30.07 -38.12 -26.20
CA ASP A 315 -30.89 -38.70 -25.12
C ASP A 315 -32.40 -38.74 -25.48
N GLY A 316 -32.84 -38.02 -26.52
CA GLY A 316 -34.24 -38.00 -27.00
C GLY A 316 -34.63 -39.09 -28.01
N GLN A 317 -33.68 -39.85 -28.55
CA GLN A 317 -33.94 -40.91 -29.55
C GLN A 317 -33.92 -42.33 -28.93
N LYS A 318 -34.54 -42.50 -27.77
CA LYS A 318 -35.03 -43.79 -27.25
C LYS A 318 -36.31 -43.53 -26.47
N ASP A 319 -37.43 -43.37 -27.17
CA ASP A 319 -38.68 -44.08 -26.85
C ASP A 319 -39.85 -43.58 -27.71
N GLY A 320 -40.46 -44.54 -28.41
CA GLY A 320 -41.75 -44.43 -29.09
C GLY A 320 -41.79 -45.36 -30.30
N ASP A 321 -42.67 -46.33 -30.45
CA ASP A 321 -43.78 -46.88 -29.66
C ASP A 321 -44.27 -48.12 -30.45
N LYS A 322 -44.78 -49.16 -29.77
CA LYS A 322 -46.07 -49.83 -30.09
C LYS A 322 -46.33 -51.07 -29.24
N GLY A 323 -47.45 -51.03 -28.49
CA GLY A 323 -48.38 -52.16 -28.45
C GLY A 323 -49.17 -52.39 -27.15
N GLY A 324 -50.39 -51.84 -27.07
CA GLY A 324 -51.58 -52.64 -26.72
C GLY A 324 -52.21 -52.51 -25.31
N ASP A 325 -53.42 -51.96 -25.31
CA ASP A 325 -54.62 -52.41 -24.58
C ASP A 325 -54.87 -52.10 -23.06
N ASN A 326 -55.79 -51.14 -22.88
CA ASN A 326 -57.14 -51.31 -22.31
C ASN A 326 -57.46 -50.75 -20.90
N LYS A 327 -58.56 -49.97 -20.90
CA LYS A 327 -59.56 -49.71 -19.84
C LYS A 327 -59.17 -48.97 -18.55
N GLY A 328 -59.89 -47.86 -18.33
CA GLY A 328 -60.78 -47.79 -17.16
C GLY A 328 -60.65 -46.56 -16.25
N ASP A 329 -61.57 -45.62 -16.48
CA ASP A 329 -62.41 -44.98 -15.45
C ASP A 329 -61.83 -43.90 -14.50
N ARG A 330 -62.54 -42.76 -14.55
CA ARG A 330 -62.91 -41.82 -13.46
C ARG A 330 -61.83 -41.17 -12.57
N GLY A 331 -61.91 -39.83 -12.57
CA GLY A 331 -62.37 -39.15 -11.35
C GLY A 331 -61.40 -38.16 -10.68
N GLU A 332 -61.75 -36.89 -10.82
CA GLU A 332 -61.79 -35.86 -9.75
C GLU A 332 -60.53 -35.48 -8.92
N ARG A 333 -60.23 -34.17 -9.03
CA ARG A 333 -60.00 -33.18 -7.94
C ARG A 333 -58.77 -33.26 -7.03
N GLY A 334 -58.17 -32.07 -6.90
CA GLY A 334 -57.44 -31.58 -5.71
C GLY A 334 -55.96 -31.98 -5.71
N GLY A 335 -54.99 -31.13 -5.40
CA GLY A 335 -55.00 -29.90 -4.64
C GLY A 335 -53.80 -29.93 -3.68
N ARG A 336 -52.87 -28.97 -3.86
CA ARG A 336 -51.92 -28.40 -2.87
C ARG A 336 -51.02 -29.30 -2.00
N GLY A 337 -49.75 -28.87 -1.97
CA GLY A 337 -48.82 -29.02 -0.83
C GLY A 337 -47.83 -30.16 -1.00
N GLY A 338 -46.54 -30.05 -0.67
CA GLY A 338 -45.76 -29.00 -0.05
C GLY A 338 -44.31 -29.49 -0.02
N ARG A 339 -43.34 -28.61 -0.24
CA ARG A 339 -41.91 -28.93 -0.11
C ARG A 339 -41.47 -28.68 1.34
N GLY A 340 -41.24 -29.75 2.10
CA GLY A 340 -40.29 -29.80 3.22
C GLY A 340 -39.07 -30.57 2.75
N ARG A 341 -37.86 -30.01 2.73
CA ARG A 341 -36.94 -29.70 3.85
C ARG A 341 -36.02 -30.90 4.16
N GLY A 342 -34.72 -30.64 4.04
CA GLY A 342 -33.64 -31.39 4.68
C GLY A 342 -33.13 -32.57 3.85
N GLY A 343 -31.84 -32.82 3.75
CA GLY A 343 -30.70 -32.21 4.40
C GLY A 343 -29.48 -33.13 4.30
N ARG A 344 -28.32 -32.57 4.70
CA ARG A 344 -27.09 -33.24 5.17
C ARG A 344 -26.44 -34.23 4.20
N GLY A 345 -25.27 -33.90 3.68
CA GLY A 345 -23.98 -34.15 4.36
C GLY A 345 -23.25 -35.18 3.50
N GLY A 346 -21.98 -35.08 3.14
CA GLY A 346 -20.78 -34.69 3.88
C GLY A 346 -19.75 -35.80 3.63
N GLY A 347 -18.48 -35.45 3.39
CA GLY A 347 -17.37 -36.41 3.30
C GLY A 347 -16.74 -36.46 1.90
N ARG A 348 -15.62 -35.78 1.67
CA ARG A 348 -14.22 -36.18 1.94
C ARG A 348 -13.65 -37.15 0.91
N GLY A 349 -12.57 -36.71 0.25
CA GLY A 349 -11.40 -37.57 0.04
C GLY A 349 -10.79 -37.58 -1.36
N GLY A 350 -9.57 -37.03 -1.47
CA GLY A 350 -8.52 -37.41 -2.43
C GLY A 350 -8.75 -36.97 -3.88
N GLY A 351 -7.83 -36.35 -4.60
CA GLY A 351 -6.38 -36.39 -4.51
C GLY A 351 -5.84 -36.66 -5.91
N ASN A 352 -5.09 -35.70 -6.45
CA ASN A 352 -4.12 -35.81 -7.54
C ASN A 352 -4.61 -36.19 -8.96
N ARG A 353 -4.51 -35.25 -9.91
CA ARG A 353 -3.51 -35.27 -11.01
C ARG A 353 -3.78 -34.16 -12.03
N GLU A 354 -2.85 -33.22 -12.11
CA GLU A 354 -2.67 -32.31 -13.25
C GLU A 354 -2.32 -33.13 -14.52
N PRO A 355 -2.84 -32.76 -15.70
CA PRO A 355 -2.29 -33.20 -16.98
C PRO A 355 -1.16 -32.26 -17.42
N ARG A 356 0.05 -32.84 -17.59
CA ARG A 356 1.24 -32.22 -18.19
C ARG A 356 0.97 -31.69 -19.60
N GLU A 357 1.52 -30.50 -19.87
CA GLU A 357 1.64 -29.90 -21.20
C GLU A 357 2.50 -30.76 -22.16
N PRO A 358 2.20 -30.79 -23.48
CA PRO A 358 3.03 -31.46 -24.47
C PRO A 358 4.31 -30.68 -24.77
N ARG A 359 5.46 -31.36 -24.68
CA ARG A 359 6.78 -30.84 -25.08
C ARG A 359 6.85 -30.61 -26.59
N GLU A 360 7.28 -29.42 -27.00
CA GLU A 360 7.64 -29.10 -28.39
C GLU A 360 8.91 -29.85 -28.86
N PRO A 361 9.03 -30.18 -30.16
CA PRO A 361 10.21 -30.83 -30.72
C PRO A 361 11.39 -29.85 -30.89
N ARG A 362 12.58 -30.25 -30.45
CA ARG A 362 13.84 -29.54 -30.64
C ARG A 362 14.26 -29.52 -32.13
N GLU A 363 14.59 -28.33 -32.63
CA GLU A 363 15.27 -28.15 -33.92
C GLU A 363 16.72 -28.66 -33.88
N PRO A 364 17.25 -29.22 -34.99
CA PRO A 364 18.61 -29.71 -35.07
C PRO A 364 19.63 -28.57 -35.25
N ARG A 365 20.73 -28.65 -34.49
CA ARG A 365 21.91 -27.77 -34.60
C ARG A 365 22.67 -28.04 -35.90
N GLU A 366 22.89 -27.00 -36.71
CA GLU A 366 23.93 -26.98 -37.74
C GLU A 366 25.29 -26.65 -37.10
N ASN A 367 26.33 -27.38 -37.55
CA ASN A 367 27.75 -27.16 -37.26
C ASN A 367 28.47 -26.92 -38.60
N GLY A 368 29.40 -25.95 -38.63
CA GLY A 368 30.35 -25.65 -39.72
C GLY A 368 29.89 -24.45 -40.56
N GLU A 369 30.64 -23.35 -40.69
CA GLU A 369 32.10 -23.10 -40.59
C GLU A 369 32.47 -21.99 -39.61
#